data_AF-A0A126ZVG9-F1
#
_entry.id   AF-A0A126ZVG9-F1
#
_cell.length_a   1.000
_cell.length_b   1.000
_cell.length_c   1.000
_cell.angle_alpha   90.00
_cell.angle_beta   90.00
_cell.angle_gamma   90.00
#
_symmetry.space_group_name_H-M   'P 1'
#
loop_
_entity.id
_entity.type
_entity.pdbx_description
1 polymer ?
#
loop_
_entity_poly.entity_id
_entity_poly.type
_entity_poly.pdbx_seq_one_letter_code
_entity_poly.pdbx_strand_id
1 'polypeptide(L)'
;MPMPSSHEDVPDPQARALQGEDPVAESTSAVVIGTGLSGLAVAAELARHAVAAVTVDGLESSAPTTATCALRVADLSSAESMEYLEVLRHLRKHAVSHGLDVRHQLTARHLALVESPEPDAPARWAVRTDAGVLYADAVVLTRCAHNQLRRFLADLGYSLGEHLLEALGQIGLYLVGVTGLAAPSTREVLLQAKHVGAEVSARVGAGLQPA
;
A
#
# COMPACT_ATOMS: atom_id res chain seq x y z
N MET A 1 31.56 45.18 -45.54
CA MET A 1 31.72 43.73 -45.26
C MET A 1 31.64 43.52 -43.75
N PRO A 2 30.60 42.86 -43.22
CA PRO A 2 30.60 42.35 -41.86
C PRO A 2 30.96 40.86 -41.82
N MET A 3 31.75 40.46 -40.82
CA MET A 3 32.07 39.07 -40.50
C MET A 3 30.88 38.40 -39.78
N PRO A 4 30.64 37.08 -39.96
CA PRO A 4 29.67 36.35 -39.17
C PRO A 4 30.25 35.98 -37.80
N SER A 5 29.50 36.28 -36.74
CA SER A 5 29.72 35.80 -35.37
C SER A 5 29.29 34.34 -35.24
N SER A 6 30.24 33.46 -34.94
CA SER A 6 29.99 32.08 -34.55
C SER A 6 29.33 32.02 -33.17
N HIS A 7 28.03 31.73 -33.17
CA HIS A 7 27.33 31.19 -31.99
C HIS A 7 27.79 29.74 -31.81
N GLU A 8 28.67 29.47 -30.85
CA GLU A 8 28.83 28.13 -30.31
C GLU A 8 27.58 27.81 -29.48
N ASP A 9 26.80 26.86 -30.00
CA ASP A 9 25.68 26.23 -29.32
C ASP A 9 26.26 25.32 -28.23
N VAL A 10 26.39 25.86 -27.02
CA VAL A 10 26.73 25.07 -25.83
C VAL A 10 25.47 24.32 -25.44
N PRO A 11 25.40 22.98 -25.59
CA PRO A 11 24.21 22.24 -25.21
C PRO A 11 24.01 22.35 -23.70
N ASP A 12 22.81 22.77 -23.32
CA ASP A 12 22.39 23.02 -21.95
C ASP A 12 22.62 21.79 -21.06
N PRO A 13 23.48 21.88 -20.01
CA PRO A 13 23.73 20.78 -19.09
C PRO A 13 22.47 20.37 -18.29
N GLN A 14 21.40 21.16 -18.33
CA GLN A 14 20.13 20.87 -17.65
C GLN A 14 19.25 19.86 -18.40
N ALA A 15 19.46 19.65 -19.71
CA ALA A 15 18.67 18.68 -20.49
C ALA A 15 19.02 17.21 -20.18
N ARG A 16 20.16 16.95 -19.53
CA ARG A 16 20.59 15.59 -19.13
C ARG A 16 20.04 15.14 -17.78
N ALA A 17 19.49 16.03 -16.97
CA ALA A 17 19.08 15.72 -15.59
C ALA A 17 17.68 15.07 -15.47
N LEU A 18 16.97 14.86 -16.59
CA LEU A 18 15.68 14.17 -16.63
C LEU A 18 15.74 12.74 -17.19
N GLN A 19 16.93 12.24 -17.50
CA GLN A 19 17.16 10.81 -17.72
C GLN A 19 17.51 10.15 -16.38
N GLY A 20 16.59 10.24 -15.40
CA GLY A 20 16.62 9.34 -14.27
C GLY A 20 16.31 7.94 -14.80
N GLU A 21 17.09 6.94 -14.38
CA GLU A 21 16.83 5.52 -14.67
C GLU A 21 15.33 5.24 -14.64
N ASP A 22 14.80 4.59 -15.69
CA ASP A 22 13.40 4.16 -15.71
C ASP A 22 13.11 3.51 -14.35
N PRO A 23 12.12 4.00 -13.58
CA PRO A 23 11.86 3.46 -12.27
C PRO A 23 11.61 1.96 -12.43
N VAL A 24 12.32 1.13 -11.66
CA VAL A 24 12.18 -0.32 -11.74
C VAL A 24 10.71 -0.65 -11.54
N ALA A 25 10.08 -1.12 -12.62
CA ALA A 25 8.67 -1.43 -12.67
C ALA A 25 8.50 -2.92 -12.42
N GLU A 26 7.77 -3.25 -11.36
CA GLU A 26 7.45 -4.62 -10.99
C GLU A 26 5.94 -4.82 -10.99
N SER A 27 5.48 -6.00 -11.40
CA SER A 27 4.05 -6.36 -11.36
C SER A 27 3.82 -7.47 -10.34
N THR A 28 2.77 -7.30 -9.54
CA THR A 28 2.28 -8.29 -8.57
C THR A 28 0.75 -8.34 -8.63
N SER A 29 0.11 -9.31 -7.97
CA SER A 29 -1.36 -9.36 -7.90
C SER A 29 -1.88 -8.40 -6.85
N ALA A 30 -1.22 -8.32 -5.69
CA ALA A 30 -1.61 -7.44 -4.59
C ALA A 30 -0.43 -6.72 -3.95
N VAL A 31 -0.65 -5.50 -3.46
CA VAL A 31 0.30 -4.80 -2.57
C VAL A 31 -0.35 -4.54 -1.22
N VAL A 32 0.36 -4.88 -0.14
CA VAL A 32 -0.06 -4.59 1.22
C VAL A 32 0.81 -3.45 1.76
N ILE A 33 0.19 -2.33 2.13
CA ILE A 33 0.89 -1.17 2.67
C ILE A 33 0.83 -1.23 4.20
N GLY A 34 1.99 -1.51 4.80
CA GLY A 34 2.25 -1.59 6.24
C GLY A 34 2.78 -2.96 6.66
N THR A 35 3.88 -2.97 7.42
CA THR A 35 4.57 -4.21 7.87
C THR A 35 4.27 -4.60 9.32
N GLY A 36 3.22 -4.00 9.92
CA GLY A 36 2.76 -4.30 11.28
C GLY A 36 1.81 -5.49 11.35
N LEU A 37 1.15 -5.68 12.51
CA LEU A 37 0.23 -6.81 12.74
C LEU A 37 -0.85 -6.93 11.65
N SER A 38 -1.53 -5.83 11.29
CA SER A 38 -2.57 -5.84 10.26
C SER A 38 -2.04 -6.27 8.89
N GLY A 39 -0.91 -5.72 8.46
CA GLY A 39 -0.36 -6.05 7.14
C GLY A 39 0.21 -7.45 7.06
N LEU A 40 0.90 -7.92 8.11
CA LEU A 40 1.36 -9.30 8.14
C LEU A 40 0.21 -10.31 8.24
N ALA A 41 -0.89 -9.96 8.91
CA ALA A 41 -2.10 -10.79 8.93
C ALA A 41 -2.68 -10.91 7.52
N VAL A 42 -2.84 -9.79 6.81
CA VAL A 42 -3.33 -9.78 5.42
C VAL A 42 -2.39 -10.57 4.50
N ALA A 43 -1.09 -10.34 4.57
CA ALA A 43 -0.10 -11.04 3.76
C ALA A 43 -0.17 -12.56 3.96
N ALA A 44 -0.38 -13.02 5.20
CA ALA A 44 -0.56 -14.43 5.51
C ALA A 44 -1.87 -15.01 4.93
N GLU A 45 -2.96 -14.24 4.90
CA GLU A 45 -4.22 -14.67 4.27
C GLU A 45 -4.08 -14.71 2.74
N LEU A 46 -3.48 -13.69 2.13
CA LEU A 46 -3.21 -13.65 0.68
C LEU A 46 -2.37 -14.86 0.24
N ALA A 47 -1.32 -15.19 0.99
CA ALA A 47 -0.51 -16.37 0.73
C ALA A 47 -1.30 -17.68 0.85
N ARG A 48 -2.23 -17.79 1.83
CA ARG A 48 -3.13 -18.95 1.95
C ARG A 48 -4.08 -19.09 0.77
N HIS A 49 -4.43 -17.97 0.14
CA HIS A 49 -5.23 -17.92 -1.07
C HIS A 49 -4.40 -17.97 -2.36
N ALA A 50 -3.09 -18.23 -2.28
CA ALA A 50 -2.15 -18.26 -3.41
C ALA A 50 -2.11 -16.96 -4.24
N VAL A 51 -2.41 -15.82 -3.60
CA VAL A 51 -2.30 -14.50 -4.22
C VAL A 51 -0.86 -13.99 -4.06
N ALA A 52 -0.19 -13.71 -5.18
CA ALA A 52 1.13 -13.07 -5.16
C ALA A 52 1.00 -11.66 -4.57
N ALA A 53 1.71 -11.41 -3.47
CA ALA A 53 1.59 -10.15 -2.74
C ALA A 53 2.95 -9.63 -2.30
N VAL A 54 3.15 -8.32 -2.46
CA VAL A 54 4.33 -7.61 -1.92
C VAL A 54 3.86 -6.75 -0.75
N THR A 55 4.46 -6.94 0.42
CA THR A 55 4.19 -6.13 1.61
C THR A 55 5.29 -5.08 1.76
N VAL A 56 4.91 -3.81 1.77
CA VAL A 56 5.85 -2.67 1.87
C VAL A 56 5.58 -1.87 3.13
N ASP A 57 6.56 -1.05 3.55
CA ASP A 57 6.34 -0.14 4.66
C ASP A 57 5.45 1.05 4.25
N GLY A 58 4.83 1.68 5.25
CA GLY A 58 3.69 2.57 5.10
C GLY A 58 3.93 3.81 4.23
N LEU A 59 2.83 4.50 3.91
CA LEU A 59 2.85 5.87 3.37
C LEU A 59 3.46 6.81 4.41
N GLU A 60 4.64 7.35 4.12
CA GLU A 60 5.40 8.17 5.07
C GLU A 60 4.53 9.28 5.68
N SER A 61 4.35 9.21 7.00
CA SER A 61 3.86 10.30 7.83
C SER A 61 5.06 11.05 8.37
N SER A 62 5.16 12.36 8.12
CA SER A 62 6.09 13.24 8.81
C SER A 62 5.86 13.27 10.34
N ALA A 63 4.77 12.69 10.84
CA ALA A 63 4.59 12.44 12.26
C ALA A 63 5.16 11.07 12.64
N PRO A 64 6.01 10.99 13.69
CA PRO A 64 6.67 9.76 14.09
C PRO A 64 5.64 8.66 14.37
N THR A 65 5.70 7.59 13.59
CA THR A 65 4.93 6.34 13.75
C THR A 65 5.27 5.61 15.07
N THR A 66 6.25 6.11 15.82
CA THR A 66 6.49 5.72 17.21
C THR A 66 5.44 6.26 18.17
N ALA A 67 4.64 7.29 17.87
CA ALA A 67 3.70 7.84 18.86
C ALA A 67 2.58 6.86 19.25
N THR A 68 1.99 6.11 18.30
CA THR A 68 0.93 5.13 18.62
C THR A 68 1.48 3.77 19.06
N CYS A 69 2.68 3.40 18.61
CA CYS A 69 3.39 2.24 19.16
C CYS A 69 3.86 2.52 20.59
N ALA A 70 4.39 3.72 20.88
CA ALA A 70 4.80 4.15 22.22
C ALA A 70 3.61 4.34 23.16
N LEU A 71 2.47 4.84 22.68
CA LEU A 71 1.25 4.97 23.49
C LEU A 71 0.63 3.60 23.85
N ARG A 72 0.88 2.52 23.08
CA ARG A 72 0.48 1.15 23.45
C ARG A 72 1.56 0.38 24.21
N VAL A 73 2.84 0.69 23.98
CA VAL A 73 3.98 0.15 24.75
C VAL A 73 4.04 0.74 26.17
N ALA A 74 3.33 1.83 26.45
CA ALA A 74 3.25 2.37 27.81
C ALA A 74 2.38 1.54 28.77
N ASP A 75 1.56 0.60 28.27
CA ASP A 75 0.75 -0.29 29.10
C ASP A 75 0.94 -1.77 28.70
N LEU A 76 2.20 -2.21 28.72
CA LEU A 76 2.62 -3.62 28.55
C LEU A 76 2.04 -4.56 29.62
N SER A 77 1.21 -4.06 30.54
CA SER A 77 0.58 -4.82 31.61
C SER A 77 -0.80 -5.39 31.25
N SER A 78 -1.41 -4.89 30.16
CA SER A 78 -2.74 -5.35 29.74
C SER A 78 -2.68 -6.68 28.97
N ALA A 79 -3.68 -7.54 29.18
CA ALA A 79 -3.81 -8.81 28.44
C ALA A 79 -3.87 -8.59 26.91
N GLU A 80 -4.48 -7.48 26.47
CA GLU A 80 -4.60 -7.11 25.05
C GLU A 80 -3.24 -6.78 24.42
N SER A 81 -2.35 -6.10 25.16
CA SER A 81 -0.99 -5.81 24.70
C SER A 81 -0.16 -7.09 24.54
N MET A 82 -0.32 -8.05 25.46
CA MET A 82 0.36 -9.34 25.36
C MET A 82 -0.13 -10.18 24.17
N GLU A 83 -1.45 -10.27 23.97
CA GLU A 83 -2.06 -10.95 22.82
C GLU A 83 -1.56 -10.35 21.50
N TYR A 84 -1.53 -9.01 21.40
CA TYR A 84 -1.02 -8.30 20.23
C TYR A 84 0.43 -8.70 19.90
N LEU A 85 1.32 -8.69 20.90
CA LEU A 85 2.74 -9.02 20.71
C LEU A 85 2.94 -10.50 20.36
N GLU A 86 2.17 -11.39 20.98
CA GLU A 86 2.21 -12.82 20.67
C GLU A 86 1.79 -13.10 19.23
N VAL A 87 0.65 -12.55 18.80
CA VAL A 87 0.15 -12.68 17.43
C VAL A 87 1.15 -12.09 16.44
N LEU A 88 1.68 -10.89 16.70
CA LEU A 88 2.68 -10.25 15.83
C LEU A 88 3.94 -11.12 15.68
N ARG A 89 4.42 -11.70 16.79
CA ARG A 89 5.56 -12.63 16.77
C ARG A 89 5.26 -13.86 15.91
N HIS A 90 4.06 -14.43 16.05
CA HIS A 90 3.62 -15.56 15.22
C HIS A 90 3.54 -15.21 13.74
N LEU A 91 2.99 -14.06 13.39
CA LEU A 91 2.90 -13.59 12.02
C LEU A 91 4.28 -13.35 11.39
N ARG A 92 5.22 -12.75 12.13
CA ARG A 92 6.61 -12.59 11.68
C ARG A 92 7.29 -13.92 11.42
N LYS A 93 7.13 -14.88 12.33
CA LYS A 93 7.66 -16.24 12.14
C LYS A 93 7.03 -16.90 10.90
N HIS A 94 5.71 -16.79 10.75
CA HIS A 94 4.99 -17.33 9.62
C HIS A 94 5.48 -16.74 8.30
N ALA A 95 5.67 -15.42 8.25
CA ALA A 95 6.18 -14.71 7.07
C ALA A 95 7.53 -15.25 6.61
N VAL A 96 8.48 -15.43 7.54
CA VAL A 96 9.79 -16.01 7.23
C VAL A 96 9.66 -17.48 6.82
N SER A 97 8.86 -18.29 7.53
CA SER A 97 8.71 -19.72 7.24
C SER A 97 8.03 -20.02 5.90
N HIS A 98 7.19 -19.12 5.40
CA HIS A 98 6.47 -19.28 4.13
C HIS A 98 7.03 -18.41 3.01
N GLY A 99 8.15 -17.72 3.23
CA GLY A 99 8.80 -16.89 2.22
C GLY A 99 7.92 -15.75 1.71
N LEU A 100 7.14 -15.12 2.59
CA LEU A 100 6.32 -13.97 2.20
C LEU A 100 7.23 -12.81 1.79
N ASP A 101 6.89 -12.14 0.69
CA ASP A 101 7.63 -10.96 0.22
C ASP A 101 7.28 -9.74 1.09
N VAL A 102 8.11 -9.52 2.13
CA VAL A 102 7.97 -8.40 3.06
C VAL A 102 9.22 -7.52 2.98
N ARG A 103 9.05 -6.32 2.42
CA ARG A 103 10.12 -5.36 2.12
C ARG A 103 10.12 -4.22 3.12
N HIS A 104 10.75 -4.44 4.27
CA HIS A 104 10.82 -3.46 5.36
C HIS A 104 11.58 -2.16 5.02
N GLN A 105 12.40 -2.17 3.98
CA GLN A 105 13.16 -1.00 3.52
C GLN A 105 12.49 -0.27 2.36
N LEU A 106 11.36 -0.77 1.86
CA LEU A 106 10.65 -0.20 0.73
C LEU A 106 9.43 0.56 1.26
N THR A 107 9.37 1.86 1.01
CA THR A 107 8.34 2.73 1.58
C THR A 107 7.39 3.17 0.48
N ALA A 108 6.09 2.91 0.63
CA ALA A 108 5.09 3.47 -0.27
C ALA A 108 5.05 5.00 -0.14
N ARG A 109 5.05 5.72 -1.27
CA ARG A 109 5.08 7.19 -1.32
C ARG A 109 3.81 7.77 -1.89
N HIS A 110 3.28 7.11 -2.92
CA HIS A 110 2.11 7.58 -3.63
C HIS A 110 1.37 6.39 -4.22
N LEU A 111 0.06 6.53 -4.34
CA LEU A 111 -0.84 5.52 -4.88
C LEU A 111 -1.70 6.18 -5.95
N ALA A 112 -1.73 5.61 -7.14
CA ALA A 112 -2.52 6.09 -8.26
C ALA A 112 -3.20 4.92 -8.95
N LEU A 113 -4.43 5.13 -9.42
CA LEU A 113 -5.07 4.20 -10.34
C LEU A 113 -4.60 4.53 -11.76
N VAL A 114 -4.02 3.56 -12.46
CA VAL A 114 -3.48 3.74 -13.81
C VAL A 114 -4.31 2.90 -14.76
N GLU A 115 -4.89 3.56 -15.75
CA GLU A 115 -5.57 2.90 -16.85
C GLU A 115 -4.55 2.36 -17.84
N SER A 116 -4.82 1.17 -18.38
CA SER A 116 -3.98 0.62 -19.44
C SER A 116 -4.23 1.40 -20.74
N PRO A 117 -3.18 1.68 -21.53
CA PRO A 117 -3.35 2.28 -22.86
C PRO A 117 -4.04 1.32 -23.85
N GLU A 118 -4.10 0.03 -23.54
CA GLU A 118 -4.86 -0.92 -24.34
C GLU A 118 -6.36 -0.82 -24.05
N PRO A 119 -7.21 -0.70 -25.09
CA PRO A 119 -8.66 -0.73 -24.90
C PRO A 119 -9.08 -2.07 -24.27
N ASP A 120 -9.97 -2.02 -23.28
CA ASP A 120 -10.46 -3.14 -22.44
C ASP A 120 -9.47 -3.75 -21.44
N ALA A 121 -8.22 -3.29 -21.37
CA ALA A 121 -7.33 -3.75 -20.32
C ALA A 121 -7.71 -3.12 -18.96
N PRO A 122 -7.84 -3.93 -17.90
CA PRO A 122 -8.30 -3.43 -16.61
C PRO A 122 -7.31 -2.41 -16.03
N ALA A 123 -7.85 -1.39 -15.36
CA ALA A 123 -7.01 -0.48 -14.59
C ALA A 123 -6.20 -1.27 -13.54
N ARG A 124 -5.05 -0.73 -13.15
CA ARG A 124 -4.19 -1.30 -12.10
C ARG A 124 -3.72 -0.20 -11.17
N TRP A 125 -3.49 -0.54 -9.92
CA TRP A 125 -2.85 0.35 -8.98
C TRP A 125 -1.36 0.47 -9.26
N ALA A 126 -0.85 1.70 -9.30
CA ALA A 126 0.56 2.01 -9.25
C ALA A 126 0.91 2.51 -7.84
N VAL A 127 1.69 1.71 -7.11
CA VAL A 127 2.27 2.07 -5.82
C VAL A 127 3.69 2.58 -6.08
N ARG A 128 3.87 3.89 -6.03
CA ARG A 128 5.21 4.49 -6.13
C ARG A 128 5.94 4.29 -4.82
N THR A 129 7.16 3.79 -4.90
CA THR A 129 8.06 3.56 -3.77
C THR A 129 9.35 4.34 -3.98
N ASP A 130 10.24 4.28 -3.00
CA ASP A 130 11.61 4.80 -3.10
C ASP A 130 12.51 4.03 -4.08
N ALA A 131 12.16 2.78 -4.44
CA ALA A 131 12.95 1.98 -5.38
C ALA A 131 12.32 1.83 -6.78
N GLY A 132 11.13 2.39 -7.02
CA GLY A 132 10.42 2.23 -8.29
C GLY A 132 8.91 2.16 -8.12
N VAL A 133 8.22 1.46 -9.03
CA VAL A 133 6.76 1.37 -9.06
C VAL A 133 6.32 -0.08 -9.01
N LEU A 134 5.41 -0.40 -8.09
CA LEU A 134 4.73 -1.69 -8.04
C LEU A 134 3.35 -1.55 -8.67
N TYR A 135 3.07 -2.34 -9.71
CA TYR A 135 1.75 -2.45 -10.32
C TYR A 135 0.98 -3.63 -9.74
N ALA A 136 -0.27 -3.40 -9.31
CA ALA A 136 -1.09 -4.43 -8.69
C ALA A 136 -2.58 -4.30 -9.02
N ASP A 137 -3.29 -5.42 -8.95
CA ASP A 137 -4.73 -5.46 -9.16
C ASP A 137 -5.48 -5.08 -7.87
N ALA A 138 -4.87 -5.35 -6.72
CA ALA A 138 -5.39 -4.99 -5.41
C ALA A 138 -4.36 -4.27 -4.54
N VAL A 139 -4.82 -3.31 -3.73
CA VAL A 139 -4.03 -2.65 -2.69
C VAL A 139 -4.76 -2.73 -1.37
N VAL A 140 -4.07 -3.21 -0.35
CA VAL A 140 -4.58 -3.26 1.03
C VAL A 140 -3.86 -2.21 1.86
N LEU A 141 -4.60 -1.19 2.30
CA LEU A 141 -4.11 -0.16 3.19
C LEU A 141 -4.28 -0.61 4.64
N THR A 142 -3.17 -0.65 5.38
CA THR A 142 -3.18 -1.00 6.80
C THR A 142 -2.70 0.20 7.62
N ARG A 143 -3.46 0.54 8.67
CA ARG A 143 -3.18 1.68 9.57
C ARG A 143 -2.75 2.97 8.85
N CYS A 144 -3.64 3.59 8.07
CA CYS A 144 -3.49 4.99 7.67
C CYS A 144 -3.99 5.90 8.79
N ALA A 145 -3.35 7.05 9.03
CA ALA A 145 -3.97 8.06 9.89
C ALA A 145 -5.31 8.48 9.26
N HIS A 146 -6.40 8.57 10.04
CA HIS A 146 -7.75 8.89 9.53
C HIS A 146 -7.76 10.11 8.59
N ASN A 147 -6.95 11.14 8.88
CA ASN A 147 -6.83 12.34 8.05
C ASN A 147 -6.11 12.08 6.71
N GLN A 148 -5.15 11.16 6.66
CA GLN A 148 -4.47 10.79 5.43
C GLN A 148 -5.37 9.93 4.55
N LEU A 149 -6.06 8.95 5.13
CA LEU A 149 -7.04 8.16 4.41
C LEU A 149 -8.13 9.07 3.84
N ARG A 150 -8.68 9.99 4.64
CA ARG A 150 -9.71 10.92 4.16
C ARG A 150 -9.22 11.82 3.01
N ARG A 151 -7.99 12.34 3.08
CA ARG A 151 -7.39 13.13 2.00
C ARG A 151 -7.19 12.28 0.75
N PHE A 152 -6.62 11.10 0.90
CA PHE A 152 -6.39 10.16 -0.18
C PHE A 152 -7.70 9.77 -0.89
N LEU A 153 -8.76 9.47 -0.12
CA LEU A 153 -10.07 9.18 -0.67
C LEU A 153 -10.68 10.38 -1.39
N ALA A 154 -10.53 11.58 -0.85
CA ALA A 154 -10.98 12.81 -1.50
C ALA A 154 -10.23 13.08 -2.81
N ASP A 155 -8.91 12.82 -2.85
CA ASP A 155 -8.09 12.93 -4.06
C ASP A 155 -8.54 11.94 -5.15
N LEU A 156 -9.07 10.78 -4.74
CA LEU A 156 -9.69 9.79 -5.64
C LEU A 156 -11.16 10.10 -5.99
N GLY A 157 -11.73 11.20 -5.49
CA GLY A 157 -13.12 11.59 -5.75
C GLY A 157 -14.17 10.88 -4.86
N TYR A 158 -13.74 10.10 -3.86
CA TYR A 158 -14.65 9.42 -2.93
C TYR A 158 -14.97 10.29 -1.71
N SER A 159 -16.24 10.29 -1.32
CA SER A 159 -16.71 10.86 -0.05
C SER A 159 -16.87 9.75 0.99
N LEU A 160 -16.55 10.00 2.26
CA LEU A 160 -16.91 9.08 3.36
C LEU A 160 -18.43 8.99 3.48
N GLY A 161 -19.03 7.94 2.93
CA GLY A 161 -20.46 7.62 3.00
C GLY A 161 -20.70 6.16 3.36
N GLU A 162 -21.96 5.75 3.52
CA GLU A 162 -22.33 4.39 3.96
C GLU A 162 -21.80 3.27 3.04
N HIS A 163 -21.56 3.56 1.75
CA HIS A 163 -21.11 2.58 0.75
C HIS A 163 -19.63 2.71 0.36
N LEU A 164 -18.83 3.47 1.12
CA LEU A 164 -17.44 3.73 0.76
C LEU A 164 -16.63 2.42 0.63
N LEU A 165 -16.75 1.51 1.59
CA LEU A 165 -15.96 0.26 1.58
C LEU A 165 -16.29 -0.62 0.38
N GLU A 166 -17.57 -0.69 0.00
CA GLU A 166 -18.02 -1.44 -1.19
C GLU A 166 -17.48 -0.80 -2.47
N ALA A 167 -17.54 0.53 -2.57
CA ALA A 167 -17.02 1.27 -3.72
C ALA A 167 -15.49 1.12 -3.87
N LEU A 168 -14.75 1.15 -2.74
CA LEU A 168 -13.32 0.86 -2.74
C LEU A 168 -13.02 -0.60 -3.16
N GLY A 169 -13.85 -1.51 -2.67
CA GLY A 169 -13.92 -2.91 -3.08
C GLY A 169 -14.28 -3.13 -4.55
N GLN A 170 -14.73 -2.12 -5.31
CA GLN A 170 -14.90 -2.21 -6.77
C GLN A 170 -13.66 -1.77 -7.55
N ILE A 171 -12.81 -0.93 -6.95
CA ILE A 171 -11.61 -0.37 -7.62
C ILE A 171 -10.28 -0.96 -7.15
N GLY A 172 -10.27 -2.02 -6.36
CA GLY A 172 -9.05 -2.74 -5.95
C GLY A 172 -8.57 -2.36 -4.55
N LEU A 173 -9.25 -1.46 -3.86
CA LEU A 173 -8.74 -0.85 -2.63
C LEU A 173 -9.42 -1.42 -1.39
N TYR A 174 -8.62 -1.90 -0.45
CA TYR A 174 -9.09 -2.56 0.76
C TYR A 174 -8.51 -1.90 2.01
N LEU A 175 -9.30 -1.91 3.08
CA LEU A 175 -8.98 -1.23 4.32
C LEU A 175 -8.97 -2.22 5.50
N VAL A 176 -7.85 -2.32 6.22
CA VAL A 176 -7.72 -3.18 7.41
C VAL A 176 -7.18 -2.40 8.60
N GLY A 177 -7.88 -2.50 9.72
CA GLY A 177 -7.48 -1.84 10.97
C GLY A 177 -7.69 -0.31 10.99
N VAL A 178 -8.56 0.22 10.13
CA VAL A 178 -8.81 1.68 9.96
C VAL A 178 -10.26 2.10 10.24
N THR A 179 -11.00 1.35 11.05
CA THR A 179 -12.42 1.58 11.31
C THR A 179 -12.68 2.37 12.60
N GLY A 180 -13.40 3.49 12.51
CA GLY A 180 -14.06 4.15 13.65
C GLY A 180 -13.19 5.03 14.56
N LEU A 181 -13.82 5.62 15.59
CA LEU A 181 -13.16 6.48 16.57
C LEU A 181 -12.27 5.71 17.57
N ALA A 182 -12.50 4.40 17.72
CA ALA A 182 -11.73 3.51 18.59
C ALA A 182 -10.82 2.61 17.75
N ALA A 183 -9.60 2.36 18.25
CA ALA A 183 -8.68 1.46 17.56
C ALA A 183 -9.13 0.00 17.70
N PRO A 184 -9.16 -0.79 16.61
CA PRO A 184 -9.68 -2.16 16.65
C PRO A 184 -8.82 -3.08 17.51
N SER A 185 -9.47 -4.11 18.06
CA SER A 185 -8.84 -5.21 18.78
C SER A 185 -8.03 -6.11 17.84
N THR A 186 -7.09 -6.87 18.41
CA THR A 186 -6.30 -7.86 17.66
C THR A 186 -7.20 -8.84 16.91
N ARG A 187 -8.23 -9.35 17.58
CA ARG A 187 -9.20 -10.29 17.00
C ARG A 187 -9.96 -9.70 15.81
N GLU A 188 -10.43 -8.46 15.93
CA GLU A 188 -11.12 -7.78 14.82
C GLU A 188 -10.21 -7.60 13.61
N VAL A 189 -8.95 -7.23 13.83
CA VAL A 189 -7.97 -7.10 12.74
C VAL A 189 -7.73 -8.44 12.03
N LEU A 190 -7.64 -9.55 12.77
CA LEU A 190 -7.49 -10.87 12.17
C LEU A 190 -8.72 -11.30 11.36
N LEU A 191 -9.93 -10.98 11.84
CA LEU A 191 -11.17 -11.24 11.10
C LEU A 191 -11.26 -10.39 9.83
N GLN A 192 -10.91 -9.11 9.91
CA GLN A 192 -10.83 -8.22 8.75
C GLN A 192 -9.81 -8.73 7.73
N ALA A 193 -8.61 -9.13 8.17
CA ALA A 193 -7.58 -9.68 7.29
C ALA A 193 -8.08 -10.93 6.55
N LYS A 194 -8.76 -11.84 7.26
CA LYS A 194 -9.35 -13.05 6.65
C LYS A 194 -10.40 -12.73 5.61
N HIS A 195 -11.29 -11.77 5.90
CA HIS A 195 -12.31 -11.34 4.96
C HIS A 195 -11.70 -10.70 3.71
N VAL A 196 -10.78 -9.76 3.89
CA VAL A 196 -10.07 -9.07 2.80
C VAL A 196 -9.25 -10.05 1.97
N GLY A 197 -8.58 -11.03 2.58
CA GLY A 197 -7.82 -12.05 1.85
C GLY A 197 -8.70 -12.86 0.89
N ALA A 198 -9.89 -13.27 1.35
CA ALA A 198 -10.86 -13.97 0.51
C ALA A 198 -11.42 -13.09 -0.62
N GLU A 199 -11.71 -11.82 -0.32
CA GLU A 199 -12.25 -10.88 -1.29
C GLU A 199 -11.23 -10.51 -2.38
N VAL A 200 -9.98 -10.24 -2.00
CA VAL A 200 -8.87 -10.01 -2.94
C VAL A 200 -8.67 -11.25 -3.80
N SER A 201 -8.65 -12.45 -3.21
CA SER A 201 -8.50 -13.70 -3.95
C SER A 201 -9.60 -13.92 -4.98
N ALA A 202 -10.85 -13.55 -4.66
CA ALA A 202 -11.96 -13.65 -5.59
C ALA A 202 -11.85 -12.66 -6.76
N ARG A 203 -11.03 -11.60 -6.61
CA ARG A 203 -10.97 -10.50 -7.58
C ARG A 203 -9.69 -10.44 -8.41
N VAL A 204 -8.57 -10.94 -7.90
CA VAL A 204 -7.34 -11.03 -8.68
C VAL A 204 -7.63 -11.79 -9.98
N GLY A 205 -7.30 -11.17 -11.13
CA GLY A 205 -7.60 -11.70 -12.46
C GLY A 205 -8.97 -11.34 -13.04
N ALA A 206 -9.88 -10.70 -12.29
CA ALA A 206 -11.19 -10.24 -12.79
C ALA A 206 -11.15 -8.82 -13.41
N GLY A 207 -10.06 -8.08 -13.18
CA GLY A 207 -9.88 -6.70 -13.65
C GLY A 207 -10.57 -5.64 -12.77
N LEU A 208 -10.02 -4.42 -12.74
CA LEU A 208 -10.62 -3.26 -12.06
C LEU A 208 -11.70 -2.63 -12.92
N GLN A 209 -12.89 -2.43 -12.33
CA GLN A 209 -13.99 -1.71 -12.97
C GLN A 209 -13.87 -0.23 -12.59
N PRO A 210 -13.82 0.71 -13.54
CA PRO A 210 -13.96 2.12 -13.21
C PRO A 210 -15.36 2.38 -12.65
N ALA A 211 -15.44 3.25 -11.64
CA ALA A 211 -16.69 3.67 -11.01
C ALA A 211 -17.51 4.61 -11.91
#